data_AF-X1HD42-F1
#
_entry.id   AF-X1HD42-F1
#
_cell.length_a   1.000
_cell.length_b   1.000
_cell.length_c   1.000
_cell.angle_alpha   90.00
_cell.angle_beta   90.00
_cell.angle_gamma   90.00
#
_symmetry.space_group_name_H-M   'P 1'
#
loop_
_entity.id
_entity.type
_entity.pdbx_description
1 polymer ?
#
loop_
_entity_poly.entity_id
_entity_poly.type
_entity_poly.pdbx_seq_one_letter_code
_entity_poly.pdbx_strand_id
1 'polypeptide(L)' 'MKYKEAVFKIGGKILENSNNIKSTFSQLAQLFEKEILQKIMVIPGGGSLANFV' A
#
# COMPACT_ATOMS: atom_id res chain seq x y z
N MET A 1 -11.46 13.05 13.20
CA MET A 1 -10.54 12.34 12.28
C MET A 1 -9.95 13.31 11.27
N LYS A 2 -8.63 13.31 11.12
CA LYS A 2 -7.90 14.30 10.31
C LYS A 2 -8.10 14.11 8.80
N TYR A 3 -8.32 12.86 8.35
CA TYR A 3 -8.61 12.52 6.95
C TYR A 3 -9.61 11.36 6.89
N LYS A 4 -10.59 11.42 5.97
CA LYS A 4 -11.58 10.34 5.80
C LYS A 4 -11.06 9.19 4.95
N GLU A 5 -10.40 9.50 3.83
CA GLU A 5 -9.98 8.51 2.84
C GLU A 5 -8.60 8.87 2.29
N ALA A 6 -7.79 7.86 1.95
CA ALA A 6 -6.55 8.05 1.24
C ALA A 6 -6.33 6.94 0.19
N VAL A 7 -5.70 7.33 -0.92
CA VAL A 7 -5.29 6.44 -2.00
C VAL A 7 -3.77 6.39 -2.03
N PHE A 8 -3.20 5.19 -1.92
CA PHE A 8 -1.76 4.97 -1.97
C PHE A 8 -1.38 4.20 -3.23
N LYS A 9 -0.46 4.76 -4.02
CA LYS A 9 0.21 4.03 -5.08
C LYS A 9 1.38 3.24 -4.48
N ILE A 10 1.38 1.92 -4.64
CA ILE A 10 2.52 1.07 -4.25
C ILE A 10 3.35 0.76 -5.50
N GLY A 11 4.68 0.89 -5.38
CA GLY A 11 5.61 0.52 -6.44
C GLY A 11 5.61 -0.99 -6.69
N GLY A 12 5.64 -1.41 -7.96
CA GLY A 12 5.50 -2.84 -8.30
C GLY A 12 6.59 -3.74 -7.72
N LYS A 13 7.81 -3.22 -7.51
CA LYS A 13 8.92 -4.00 -6.91
C LYS A 13 8.64 -4.42 -5.46
N ILE A 14 7.77 -3.70 -4.74
CA ILE A 14 7.32 -4.08 -3.40
C ILE A 14 6.52 -5.39 -3.45
N LEU A 15 5.78 -5.64 -4.53
CA LEU A 15 4.92 -6.81 -4.69
C LEU A 15 5.70 -8.11 -4.97
N GLU A 16 6.98 -8.01 -5.29
CA GLU A 16 7.83 -9.16 -5.57
C GLU A 16 8.51 -9.74 -4.32
N ASN A 17 8.41 -9.04 -3.19
CA ASN A 17 9.03 -9.44 -1.94
C ASN A 17 7.99 -9.46 -0.80
N SER A 18 7.72 -10.64 -0.27
CA SER A 18 6.68 -10.84 0.76
C SER A 18 6.94 -10.05 2.05
N ASN A 19 8.20 -9.81 2.43
CA ASN A 19 8.52 -8.99 3.60
C ASN A 19 8.21 -7.52 3.34
N ASN A 20 8.48 -7.02 2.13
CA ASN A 20 8.14 -5.65 1.74
C ASN A 20 6.62 -5.44 1.70
N ILE A 21 5.86 -6.42 1.21
CA ILE A 21 4.40 -6.42 1.26
C ILE A 21 3.93 -6.32 2.71
N LYS A 22 4.34 -7.27 3.57
CA LYS A 22 3.91 -7.32 4.97
C LYS A 22 4.24 -6.03 5.72
N SER A 23 5.45 -5.50 5.54
CA SER A 23 5.87 -4.24 6.16
C SER A 23 5.01 -3.07 5.68
N THR A 24 4.75 -2.96 4.37
CA THR A 24 3.94 -1.87 3.79
C THR A 24 2.49 -1.92 4.30
N PHE A 25 1.86 -3.09 4.27
CA PHE A 25 0.48 -3.22 4.75
C PHE A 25 0.36 -3.08 6.27
N SER A 26 1.36 -3.48 7.05
CA SER A 26 1.41 -3.23 8.50
C SER A 26 1.44 -1.72 8.81
N GLN A 27 2.26 -0.95 8.09
CA GLN A 27 2.29 0.51 8.26
C GLN A 27 0.97 1.18 7.86
N LEU A 28 0.34 0.73 6.78
CA LEU A 28 -0.98 1.23 6.38
C LEU A 28 -2.07 0.86 7.41
N ALA A 29 -2.02 -0.36 7.96
CA ALA A 29 -2.94 -0.78 9.01
C ALA A 29 -2.82 0.09 10.27
N GLN A 30 -1.61 0.48 10.66
CA GLN A 30 -1.42 1.40 11.79
C GLN A 30 -2.10 2.77 11.59
N LEU A 31 -2.23 3.25 10.34
CA LEU A 31 -2.96 4.49 10.07
C LEU A 31 -4.47 4.34 10.30
N PHE A 32 -5.00 3.14 10.04
CA PHE A 32 -6.38 2.80 10.32
C PHE A 32 -6.62 2.60 11.83
N GLU A 33 -5.75 1.82 12.49
CA GLU A 33 -5.81 1.55 13.94
C GLU A 33 -5.70 2.82 14.79
N LYS A 34 -4.90 3.80 14.35
CA LYS A 34 -4.76 5.10 15.03
C LYS A 34 -5.86 6.11 14.66
N GLU A 35 -6.89 5.68 13.94
CA GLU A 35 -7.99 6.52 13.45
C GLU A 35 -7.51 7.77 12.67
N ILE A 36 -6.34 7.67 12.04
CA ILE A 36 -5.81 8.73 11.16
C ILE A 36 -6.58 8.72 9.85
N LEU A 37 -6.90 7.51 9.35
CA LEU A 37 -7.63 7.25 8.11
C LEU A 37 -8.77 6.27 8.36
N GLN A 38 -9.94 6.55 7.77
CA GLN A 38 -11.14 5.70 7.88
C GLN A 38 -11.21 4.69 6.73
N LYS A 39 -10.54 4.98 5.62
CA LYS A 39 -10.52 4.15 4.42
C LYS A 39 -9.20 4.32 3.70
N ILE A 40 -8.63 3.19 3.29
CA ILE A 40 -7.38 3.12 2.55
C ILE A 40 -7.64 2.34 1.26
N MET A 41 -7.36 2.97 0.13
CA MET A 41 -7.35 2.30 -1.17
C MET A 41 -5.91 2.17 -1.65
N VAL A 42 -5.56 0.99 -2.17
CA VAL A 42 -4.20 0.69 -2.64
C VAL A 42 -4.23 0.42 -4.13
N ILE A 43 -3.36 1.11 -4.87
CA ILE A 43 -3.16 0.92 -6.31
C ILE A 43 -1.76 0.30 -6.54
N PRO A 44 -1.66 -1.02 -6.80
CA PRO A 44 -0.39 -1.72 -7.04
C PRO A 44 0.24 -1.33 -8.39
N GLY A 45 1.57 -1.41 -8.49
CA GLY A 45 2.30 -1.25 -9.76
C GLY A 45 2.51 -2.61 -10.43
N GLY A 46 2.95 -2.63 -11.68
CA GLY A 46 3.13 -3.89 -12.41
C GLY A 46 4.40 -4.68 -12.08
N GLY A 47 5.42 -4.04 -11.50
CA GLY A 47 6.67 -4.72 -11.13
C GLY A 47 7.36 -5.31 -12.35
N SER A 48 8.00 -6.47 -12.19
CA SER A 48 8.67 -7.18 -13.27
C SER A 48 7.69 -7.67 -14.35
N LEU A 49 6.40 -7.81 -14.03
CA LEU A 49 5.37 -8.12 -15.04
C LEU A 49 5.18 -6.97 -16.04
N ALA A 50 5.44 -5.72 -15.63
CA ALA A 50 5.38 -4.58 -16.54
C ALA A 50 6.60 -4.47 -17.47
N ASN A 51 7.68 -5.21 -17.18
CA ASN A 51 8.89 -5.23 -18.00
C ASN A 51 8.85 -6.31 -19.09
N PHE A 52 7.76 -7.06 -19.20
CA PHE A 52 7.59 -8.14 -20.17
C PHE A 52 7.19 -7.62 -21.57
N VAL A 53 7.73 -6.45 -21.96
CA VAL A 53 7.55 -5.83 -23.28
C VAL A 53 8.39 -6.56 -24.31
#